data_AF-A0A7V0IH35-F1
#
_entry.id   AF-A0A7V0IH35-F1
#
_cell.length_a   1.000
_cell.length_b   1.000
_cell.length_c   1.000
_cell.angle_alpha   90.00
_cell.angle_beta   90.00
_cell.angle_gamma   90.00
#
_symmetry.space_group_name_H-M   'P 1'
#
loop_
_entity.id
_entity.type
_entity.pdbx_description
1 polymer ?
#
loop_
_entity_poly.entity_id
_entity_poly.type
_entity_poly.pdbx_seq_one_letter_code
_entity_poly.pdbx_strand_id
1 'polypeptide(L)'
;MKLKFCGGVRNVTGSKHLITTDNGSKVLLDCGLFQGRRKETREKNLNFPFDPKELDAVVVGHAHIDHTGNLPNLVKQGYTKDIHATVPTDALIHYMLPDSAYLQERDAEYINKKNRKKGLPLIEPLYTTADAMEAIRLTRPHNLDRWFKVAPDVEIKFVEAGHILGSALTIVRVRERGKVIKLAYVDDLGRKGLPLLRDPFQIRRVDYVIIESTYGNRVHEPIEEAKYQLQEVINRTYNRGGKIIIPSFA
;
A
#
# COMPACT_ATOMS: atom_id res chain seq x y z
N MET A 1 19.87 12.22 -6.06
CA MET A 1 18.63 11.58 -5.56
C MET A 1 17.71 12.63 -4.96
N LYS A 2 16.50 12.74 -5.48
CA LYS A 2 15.43 13.61 -4.99
C LYS A 2 14.26 12.76 -4.54
N LEU A 3 13.65 13.12 -3.42
CA LEU A 3 12.45 12.48 -2.88
C LEU A 3 11.27 13.45 -2.99
N LYS A 4 10.16 12.98 -3.54
CA LYS A 4 8.90 13.72 -3.58
C LYS A 4 7.83 12.90 -2.87
N PHE A 5 7.27 13.47 -1.81
CA PHE A 5 6.19 12.87 -1.06
C PHE A 5 4.86 13.18 -1.77
N CYS A 6 4.20 12.16 -2.32
CA CYS A 6 3.04 12.31 -3.18
C CYS A 6 1.71 11.91 -2.51
N GLY A 7 1.75 11.27 -1.34
CA GLY A 7 0.59 10.92 -0.53
C GLY A 7 0.99 10.14 0.72
N GLY A 8 0.05 9.92 1.65
CA GLY A 8 0.36 9.32 2.96
C GLY A 8 1.17 10.24 3.89
N VAL A 9 1.10 11.56 3.71
CA VAL A 9 1.85 12.55 4.48
C VAL A 9 0.91 13.42 5.28
N ARG A 10 1.09 13.41 6.61
CA ARG A 10 0.19 14.05 7.60
C ARG A 10 -1.25 13.51 7.54
N ASN A 11 -1.43 12.32 7.00
CA ASN A 11 -2.68 11.57 6.96
C ASN A 11 -2.39 10.07 6.90
N VAL A 12 -3.36 9.25 7.27
CA VAL A 12 -3.33 7.79 7.07
C VAL A 12 -4.05 7.52 5.74
N THR A 13 -3.51 6.63 4.91
CA THR A 13 -3.90 6.26 3.53
C THR A 13 -3.33 7.04 2.34
N GLY A 14 -3.28 6.36 1.19
CA GLY A 14 -2.86 6.93 -0.09
C GLY A 14 -1.35 7.06 -0.24
N SER A 15 -0.60 6.13 0.37
CA SER A 15 0.87 6.14 0.41
C SER A 15 1.46 6.12 -1.00
N LYS A 16 2.28 7.13 -1.31
CA LYS A 16 2.95 7.29 -2.62
C LYS A 16 4.18 8.17 -2.47
N HIS A 17 5.36 7.66 -2.82
CA HIS A 17 6.62 8.38 -2.68
C HIS A 17 7.50 8.21 -3.91
N LEU A 18 7.82 9.30 -4.62
CA LEU A 18 8.59 9.25 -5.85
C LEU A 18 10.08 9.51 -5.57
N ILE A 19 10.92 8.57 -5.97
CA ILE A 19 12.38 8.72 -6.06
C ILE A 19 12.72 9.16 -7.48
N THR A 20 13.50 10.23 -7.62
CA THR A 20 14.11 10.63 -8.89
C THR A 20 15.62 10.67 -8.76
N THR A 21 16.32 9.93 -9.61
CA THR A 21 17.78 9.92 -9.62
C THR A 21 18.34 11.07 -10.46
N ASP A 22 19.61 11.40 -10.24
CA ASP A 22 20.34 12.39 -11.04
C ASP A 22 20.48 11.98 -12.52
N ASN A 23 20.45 10.67 -12.80
CA ASN A 23 20.46 10.14 -14.17
C ASN A 23 19.05 10.10 -14.82
N GLY A 24 18.02 10.55 -14.09
CA GLY A 24 16.66 10.69 -14.61
C GLY A 24 15.72 9.53 -14.31
N SER A 25 16.18 8.45 -13.66
CA SER A 25 15.30 7.33 -13.31
C SER A 25 14.26 7.71 -12.27
N LYS A 26 13.03 7.24 -12.45
CA LYS A 26 11.86 7.55 -11.63
C LYS A 26 11.24 6.27 -11.08
N VAL A 27 11.36 6.06 -9.78
CA VAL A 27 10.84 4.87 -9.09
C VAL A 27 9.80 5.32 -8.06
N LEU A 28 8.58 4.79 -8.17
CA LEU A 28 7.51 5.06 -7.23
C LEU A 28 7.50 3.99 -6.14
N LEU A 29 7.56 4.40 -4.88
CA LEU A 29 7.31 3.55 -3.72
C LEU A 29 5.84 3.70 -3.31
N ASP A 30 5.12 2.58 -3.32
CA ASP A 30 3.68 2.45 -3.16
C ASP A 30 2.81 3.24 -4.16
N CYS A 31 1.61 2.73 -4.42
CA CYS A 31 0.56 3.42 -5.16
C CYS A 31 -0.78 3.24 -4.46
N GLY A 32 -0.87 3.83 -3.27
CA GLY A 32 -2.01 3.67 -2.37
C GLY A 32 -3.27 4.43 -2.76
N LEU A 33 -4.42 3.84 -2.45
CA LEU A 33 -5.72 4.52 -2.51
C LEU A 33 -5.91 5.41 -1.28
N PHE A 34 -6.12 6.70 -1.50
CA PHE A 34 -6.52 7.62 -0.44
C PHE A 34 -8.01 7.43 -0.10
N GLN A 35 -8.31 7.25 1.18
CA GLN A 35 -9.67 7.10 1.70
C GLN A 35 -10.05 8.31 2.54
N GLY A 36 -11.23 8.88 2.27
CA GLY A 36 -11.66 10.13 2.87
C GLY A 36 -13.03 10.57 2.36
N ARG A 37 -13.30 11.87 2.37
CA ARG A 37 -14.56 12.40 1.83
C ARG A 37 -14.59 12.18 0.32
N ARG A 38 -15.74 11.76 -0.23
CA ARG A 38 -15.89 11.35 -1.63
C ARG A 38 -15.24 12.29 -2.66
N LYS A 39 -15.42 13.61 -2.54
CA LYS A 39 -14.81 14.58 -3.47
C LYS A 39 -13.28 14.53 -3.42
N GLU A 40 -12.72 14.56 -2.22
CA GLU A 40 -11.28 14.52 -1.97
C GLU A 40 -10.67 13.18 -2.40
N THR A 41 -11.35 12.06 -2.10
CA THR A 41 -10.98 10.72 -2.59
C THR A 41 -10.87 10.69 -4.10
N ARG A 42 -11.85 11.24 -4.83
CA ARG A 42 -11.80 11.26 -6.29
C ARG A 42 -10.67 12.15 -6.80
N GLU A 43 -10.52 13.33 -6.23
CA GLU A 43 -9.48 14.29 -6.63
C GLU A 43 -8.07 13.73 -6.43
N LYS A 44 -7.75 13.20 -5.24
CA LYS A 44 -6.41 12.70 -4.91
C LYS A 44 -6.05 11.40 -5.64
N ASN A 45 -7.02 10.52 -5.91
CA ASN A 45 -6.74 9.24 -6.55
C ASN A 45 -6.66 9.34 -8.08
N LEU A 46 -7.36 10.30 -8.69
CA LEU A 46 -7.36 10.47 -10.15
C LEU A 46 -6.31 11.47 -10.66
N ASN A 47 -5.69 12.28 -9.78
CA ASN A 47 -4.70 13.27 -10.19
C ASN A 47 -3.34 12.99 -9.53
N PHE A 48 -2.44 12.36 -10.29
CA PHE A 48 -1.07 12.15 -9.82
C PHE A 48 -0.24 13.45 -9.92
N PRO A 49 0.59 13.76 -8.92
CA PRO A 49 1.49 14.92 -8.97
C PRO A 49 2.76 14.65 -9.81
N PHE A 50 2.72 13.64 -10.68
CA PHE A 50 3.78 13.20 -11.60
C PHE A 50 3.12 12.55 -12.81
N ASP A 51 3.83 12.44 -13.93
CA ASP A 51 3.32 11.71 -15.11
C ASP A 51 3.57 10.20 -14.94
N PRO A 52 2.53 9.36 -14.88
CA PRO A 52 2.67 7.91 -14.78
C PRO A 52 3.52 7.28 -15.90
N LYS A 53 3.54 7.88 -17.09
CA LYS A 53 4.28 7.36 -18.26
C LYS A 53 5.80 7.46 -18.11
N GLU A 54 6.27 8.35 -17.23
CA GLU A 54 7.68 8.59 -17.00
C GLU A 54 8.28 7.68 -15.92
N LEU A 55 7.47 6.86 -15.24
CA LEU A 55 7.96 5.95 -14.21
C LEU A 55 8.67 4.75 -14.85
N ASP A 56 9.85 4.41 -14.32
CA ASP A 56 10.61 3.21 -14.70
C ASP A 56 10.11 1.97 -13.96
N ALA A 57 9.67 2.14 -12.71
CA ALA A 57 9.22 1.05 -11.84
C ALA A 57 8.29 1.55 -10.74
N VAL A 58 7.44 0.65 -10.25
CA VAL A 58 6.69 0.80 -9.01
C VAL A 58 7.11 -0.30 -8.06
N VAL A 59 7.28 0.00 -6.78
CA VAL A 59 7.67 -0.95 -5.74
C VAL A 59 6.65 -0.86 -4.62
N VAL A 60 6.00 -1.96 -4.28
CA VAL A 60 4.98 -1.99 -3.21
C VAL A 60 5.46 -2.83 -2.03
N GLY A 61 5.30 -2.30 -0.81
CA GLY A 61 5.74 -2.98 0.41
C GLY A 61 4.84 -4.15 0.81
N HIS A 62 3.52 -3.96 0.72
CA HIS A 62 2.52 -4.93 1.14
C HIS A 62 1.17 -4.73 0.46
N ALA A 63 0.22 -5.64 0.66
CA ALA A 63 -0.99 -5.76 -0.16
C ALA A 63 -2.17 -4.86 0.25
N HIS A 64 -2.06 -4.06 1.31
CA HIS A 64 -3.18 -3.20 1.71
C HIS A 64 -3.54 -2.18 0.62
N ILE A 65 -4.83 -1.86 0.53
CA ILE A 65 -5.40 -0.99 -0.51
C ILE A 65 -4.89 0.45 -0.39
N ASP A 66 -4.49 0.88 0.79
CA ASP A 66 -3.90 2.20 0.97
C ASP A 66 -2.40 2.27 0.61
N HIS A 67 -1.81 1.16 0.13
CA HIS A 67 -0.48 1.05 -0.48
C HIS A 67 -0.52 0.56 -1.95
N THR A 68 -1.57 -0.16 -2.36
CA THR A 68 -1.67 -0.78 -3.70
C THR A 68 -2.91 -0.36 -4.48
N GLY A 69 -3.93 0.15 -3.81
CA GLY A 69 -5.28 0.32 -4.37
C GLY A 69 -5.40 1.38 -5.45
N ASN A 70 -4.39 2.20 -5.71
CA ASN A 70 -4.40 3.17 -6.81
C ASN A 70 -3.54 2.74 -8.02
N LEU A 71 -2.96 1.53 -7.98
CA LEU A 71 -2.31 0.92 -9.14
C LEU A 71 -3.21 0.85 -10.39
N PRO A 72 -4.53 0.53 -10.30
CA PRO A 72 -5.40 0.51 -11.47
C PRO A 72 -5.50 1.88 -12.18
N ASN A 73 -5.62 2.96 -11.41
CA ASN A 73 -5.63 4.32 -11.97
C ASN A 73 -4.27 4.71 -12.56
N LEU A 74 -3.17 4.27 -11.95
CA LEU A 74 -1.83 4.49 -12.48
C LEU A 74 -1.68 3.90 -13.89
N VAL A 75 -2.11 2.64 -14.06
CA VAL A 75 -2.09 1.93 -15.35
C VAL A 75 -3.04 2.56 -16.36
N LYS A 76 -4.27 2.87 -15.95
CA LYS A 76 -5.27 3.56 -16.78
C LYS A 76 -4.78 4.91 -17.30
N GLN A 77 -3.88 5.57 -16.58
CA GLN A 77 -3.27 6.85 -16.97
C GLN A 77 -1.97 6.70 -17.78
N GLY A 78 -1.58 5.48 -18.16
CA GLY A 78 -0.54 5.21 -19.14
C GLY A 78 0.75 4.59 -18.58
N TYR A 79 0.77 4.16 -17.31
CA TYR A 79 1.89 3.37 -16.80
C TYR A 79 1.90 1.95 -17.42
N THR A 80 3.08 1.47 -17.82
CA THR A 80 3.23 0.22 -18.58
C THR A 80 4.42 -0.65 -18.14
N LYS A 81 5.14 -0.25 -17.09
CA LYS A 81 6.35 -0.96 -16.60
C LYS A 81 6.02 -1.91 -15.44
N ASP A 82 7.03 -2.57 -14.89
CA ASP A 82 6.87 -3.60 -13.87
C ASP A 82 6.55 -3.02 -12.47
N ILE A 83 5.58 -3.64 -11.80
CA ILE A 83 5.20 -3.39 -10.40
C ILE A 83 5.83 -4.48 -9.53
N HIS A 84 6.83 -4.13 -8.74
CA HIS A 84 7.60 -5.07 -7.93
C HIS A 84 6.99 -5.25 -6.55
N ALA A 85 6.73 -6.49 -6.18
CA ALA A 85 6.17 -6.87 -4.87
C ALA A 85 6.87 -8.14 -4.36
N THR A 86 6.66 -8.50 -3.09
CA THR A 86 7.03 -9.84 -2.63
C THR A 86 6.10 -10.90 -3.22
N VAL A 87 6.53 -12.17 -3.25
CA VAL A 87 5.69 -13.29 -3.72
C VAL A 87 4.31 -13.33 -3.04
N PRO A 88 4.18 -13.21 -1.69
CA PRO A 88 2.85 -13.25 -1.08
C PRO A 88 2.05 -11.97 -1.31
N THR A 89 2.70 -10.80 -1.35
CA THR A 89 2.01 -9.53 -1.66
C THR A 89 1.43 -9.56 -3.08
N ASP A 90 2.19 -10.06 -4.06
CA ASP A 90 1.70 -10.28 -5.42
C ASP A 90 0.45 -11.17 -5.44
N ALA A 91 0.50 -12.32 -4.76
CA ALA A 91 -0.65 -13.22 -4.67
C ALA A 91 -1.86 -12.57 -3.99
N LEU A 92 -1.67 -11.78 -2.93
CA LEU A 92 -2.76 -11.07 -2.25
C LEU A 92 -3.36 -9.97 -3.13
N ILE A 93 -2.55 -9.23 -3.88
CA ILE A 93 -3.01 -8.18 -4.82
C ILE A 93 -4.00 -8.73 -5.86
N HIS A 94 -3.85 -10.00 -6.27
CA HIS A 94 -4.78 -10.67 -7.19
C HIS A 94 -6.20 -10.83 -6.63
N TYR A 95 -6.38 -10.75 -5.31
CA TYR A 95 -7.68 -10.78 -4.66
C TYR A 95 -8.13 -9.39 -4.21
N MET A 96 -7.21 -8.63 -3.62
CA MET A 96 -7.51 -7.33 -3.02
C MET A 96 -7.96 -6.29 -4.06
N LEU A 97 -7.28 -6.21 -5.22
CA LEU A 97 -7.62 -5.20 -6.23
C LEU A 97 -8.98 -5.47 -6.91
N PRO A 98 -9.29 -6.70 -7.35
CA PRO A 98 -10.61 -6.99 -7.92
C PRO A 98 -11.75 -6.82 -6.90
N ASP A 99 -11.57 -7.23 -5.65
CA ASP A 99 -12.59 -7.02 -4.60
C ASP A 99 -12.84 -5.52 -4.36
N SER A 100 -11.76 -4.73 -4.23
CA SER A 100 -11.87 -3.28 -4.09
C SER A 100 -12.56 -2.63 -5.29
N ALA A 101 -12.28 -3.11 -6.51
CA ALA A 101 -12.95 -2.63 -7.72
C ALA A 101 -14.44 -2.97 -7.72
N TYR A 102 -14.79 -4.22 -7.39
CA TYR A 102 -16.16 -4.70 -7.30
C TYR A 102 -16.98 -3.85 -6.31
N LEU A 103 -16.43 -3.57 -5.12
CA LEU A 103 -17.09 -2.71 -4.13
C LEU A 103 -17.35 -1.29 -4.68
N GLN A 104 -16.38 -0.73 -5.41
CA GLN A 104 -16.54 0.59 -6.03
C GLN A 104 -17.60 0.60 -7.13
N GLU A 105 -17.65 -0.44 -7.96
CA GLU A 105 -18.68 -0.63 -8.99
C GLU A 105 -20.08 -0.71 -8.34
N ARG A 106 -20.24 -1.49 -7.27
CA ARG A 106 -21.51 -1.61 -6.53
C ARG A 106 -21.94 -0.30 -5.89
N ASP A 107 -21.00 0.44 -5.31
CA ASP A 107 -21.27 1.76 -4.74
C ASP A 107 -21.75 2.74 -5.81
N ALA A 108 -21.10 2.76 -6.98
CA ALA A 108 -21.49 3.59 -8.11
C ALA A 108 -22.90 3.23 -8.62
N GLU A 109 -23.18 1.94 -8.81
CA GLU A 109 -24.51 1.44 -9.20
C GLU A 109 -25.61 1.86 -8.20
N TYR A 110 -25.36 1.68 -6.90
CA TYR A 110 -26.30 2.01 -5.84
C TYR A 110 -26.63 3.51 -5.82
N ILE A 111 -25.61 4.36 -5.97
CA ILE A 111 -25.77 5.81 -6.02
C ILE A 111 -26.47 6.24 -7.28
N ASN A 112 -26.12 5.65 -8.43
CA ASN A 112 -26.76 5.94 -9.71
C ASN A 112 -28.24 5.61 -9.69
N LYS A 113 -28.65 4.52 -9.01
CA LYS A 113 -30.07 4.22 -8.78
C LYS A 113 -30.79 5.34 -8.02
N LYS A 114 -30.14 5.97 -7.03
CA LYS A 114 -30.69 7.12 -6.30
C LYS A 114 -30.67 8.41 -7.12
N ASN A 115 -29.58 8.67 -7.85
CA ASN A 115 -29.40 9.87 -8.65
C ASN A 115 -30.40 9.93 -9.80
N ARG A 116 -30.67 8.80 -10.47
CA ARG A 116 -31.72 8.69 -11.49
C ARG A 116 -33.09 9.13 -10.97
N LYS A 117 -33.47 8.71 -9.75
CA LYS A 117 -34.75 9.12 -9.12
C LYS A 117 -34.81 10.60 -8.77
N LYS A 118 -33.66 11.26 -8.62
CA LYS A 118 -33.53 12.67 -8.21
C LYS A 118 -33.15 13.59 -9.37
N GLY A 119 -32.99 13.08 -10.59
CA GLY A 119 -32.47 13.85 -11.73
C GLY A 119 -31.03 14.37 -11.54
N LEU A 120 -30.23 13.71 -10.70
CA LEU A 120 -28.84 14.08 -10.45
C LEU A 120 -27.87 13.38 -11.42
N PRO A 121 -26.68 13.95 -11.67
CA PRO A 121 -25.66 13.32 -12.52
C PRO A 121 -25.25 11.93 -12.02
N LEU A 122 -24.95 11.02 -12.96
CA LEU A 122 -24.40 9.71 -12.63
C LEU A 122 -22.93 9.83 -12.22
N ILE A 123 -22.47 8.87 -11.43
CA ILE A 123 -21.08 8.73 -11.03
C ILE A 123 -20.48 7.45 -11.60
N GLU A 124 -19.19 7.48 -11.88
CA GLU A 124 -18.39 6.31 -12.23
C GLU A 124 -17.58 5.86 -11.00
N PRO A 125 -17.25 4.56 -10.87
CA PRO A 125 -16.25 4.10 -9.90
C PRO A 125 -14.88 4.77 -10.17
N LEU A 126 -13.92 4.70 -9.24
CA LEU A 126 -12.57 5.22 -9.54
C LEU A 126 -11.90 4.35 -10.59
N TYR A 127 -12.04 3.04 -10.43
CA TYR A 127 -11.59 2.03 -11.38
C TYR A 127 -12.52 0.81 -11.34
N THR A 128 -12.47 0.02 -12.41
CA THR A 128 -13.29 -1.18 -12.61
C THR A 128 -12.52 -2.45 -12.32
N THR A 129 -13.23 -3.59 -12.27
CA THR A 129 -12.57 -4.89 -12.13
C THR A 129 -11.59 -5.15 -13.30
N ALA A 130 -11.93 -4.70 -14.51
CA ALA A 130 -11.05 -4.80 -15.67
C ALA A 130 -9.77 -3.96 -15.50
N ASP A 131 -9.90 -2.72 -15.00
CA ASP A 131 -8.74 -1.86 -14.70
C ASP A 131 -7.81 -2.52 -13.65
N ALA A 132 -8.38 -3.21 -12.65
CA ALA A 132 -7.62 -3.94 -11.65
C ALA A 132 -6.83 -5.11 -12.25
N MET A 133 -7.46 -5.87 -13.15
CA MET A 133 -6.78 -6.98 -13.85
C MET A 133 -5.62 -6.49 -14.70
N GLU A 134 -5.75 -5.34 -15.38
CA GLU A 134 -4.63 -4.77 -16.15
C GLU A 134 -3.45 -4.37 -15.27
N ALA A 135 -3.71 -3.83 -14.07
CA ALA A 135 -2.64 -3.56 -13.10
C ALA A 135 -1.95 -4.83 -12.61
N ILE A 136 -2.70 -5.89 -12.35
CA ILE A 136 -2.16 -7.19 -11.93
C ILE A 136 -1.20 -7.77 -12.98
N ARG A 137 -1.45 -7.60 -14.28
CA ARG A 137 -0.56 -8.14 -15.34
C ARG A 137 0.86 -7.57 -15.30
N LEU A 138 1.02 -6.37 -14.73
CA LEU A 138 2.30 -5.70 -14.61
C LEU A 138 3.08 -6.11 -13.36
N THR A 139 2.51 -6.91 -12.46
CA THR A 139 3.21 -7.29 -11.23
C THR A 139 4.34 -8.28 -11.47
N ARG A 140 5.41 -8.14 -10.68
CA ARG A 140 6.60 -9.01 -10.69
C ARG A 140 6.91 -9.40 -9.24
N PRO A 141 6.77 -10.68 -8.88
CA PRO A 141 7.05 -11.14 -7.53
C PRO A 141 8.55 -11.32 -7.29
N HIS A 142 9.00 -10.99 -6.08
CA HIS A 142 10.39 -11.13 -5.63
C HIS A 142 10.46 -11.84 -4.28
N ASN A 143 11.55 -12.56 -4.06
CA ASN A 143 11.84 -13.16 -2.76
C ASN A 143 12.45 -12.11 -1.82
N LEU A 144 12.24 -12.31 -0.52
CA LEU A 144 12.97 -11.56 0.50
C LEU A 144 14.49 -11.80 0.39
N ASP A 145 15.25 -10.83 0.90
CA ASP A 145 16.71 -10.86 1.05
C ASP A 145 17.53 -10.99 -0.23
N ARG A 146 16.92 -10.75 -1.40
CA ARG A 146 17.62 -10.69 -2.69
C ARG A 146 17.59 -9.28 -3.26
N TRP A 147 18.75 -8.83 -3.74
CA TRP A 147 18.84 -7.60 -4.53
C TRP A 147 18.33 -7.86 -5.94
N PHE A 148 17.51 -6.95 -6.45
CA PHE A 148 17.07 -6.94 -7.84
C PHE A 148 17.08 -5.50 -8.37
N LYS A 149 17.28 -5.38 -9.69
CA LYS A 149 17.37 -4.09 -10.37
C LYS A 149 15.98 -3.67 -10.84
N VAL A 150 15.58 -2.43 -10.55
CA VAL A 150 14.30 -1.85 -11.00
C VAL A 150 14.49 -0.71 -11.99
N ALA A 151 15.66 -0.07 -11.99
CA ALA A 151 16.09 0.92 -12.97
C ALA A 151 17.62 0.84 -13.16
N PRO A 152 18.22 1.45 -14.20
CA PRO A 152 19.66 1.37 -14.48
C PRO A 152 20.59 1.68 -13.29
N ASP A 153 20.17 2.55 -12.38
CA ASP A 153 20.90 3.03 -11.21
C ASP A 153 20.16 2.79 -9.88
N VAL A 154 19.06 2.01 -9.89
CA VAL A 154 18.27 1.68 -8.69
C VAL A 154 18.14 0.17 -8.50
N GLU A 155 18.58 -0.31 -7.34
CA GLU A 155 18.37 -1.69 -6.88
C GLU A 155 17.50 -1.70 -5.61
N ILE A 156 16.70 -2.74 -5.46
CA ILE A 156 15.80 -2.94 -4.34
C ILE A 156 16.12 -4.27 -3.66
N LYS A 157 15.96 -4.32 -2.34
CA LYS A 157 15.88 -5.55 -1.57
C LYS A 157 14.73 -5.46 -0.58
N PHE A 158 13.83 -6.42 -0.64
CA PHE A 158 12.79 -6.61 0.37
C PHE A 158 13.34 -7.36 1.59
N VAL A 159 12.98 -6.90 2.78
CA VAL A 159 13.23 -7.60 4.05
C VAL A 159 11.95 -7.63 4.88
N GLU A 160 11.82 -8.59 5.79
CA GLU A 160 10.59 -8.79 6.58
C GLU A 160 10.12 -7.52 7.31
N ALA A 161 8.85 -7.15 7.16
CA ALA A 161 8.22 -6.06 7.91
C ALA A 161 7.39 -6.53 9.10
N GLY A 162 6.96 -7.80 9.12
CA GLY A 162 6.18 -8.37 10.22
C GLY A 162 4.78 -7.77 10.39
N HIS A 163 4.25 -7.05 9.39
CA HIS A 163 2.98 -6.33 9.46
C HIS A 163 1.79 -7.19 9.00
N ILE A 164 1.88 -7.72 7.77
CA ILE A 164 0.96 -8.73 7.22
C ILE A 164 1.76 -9.78 6.44
N LEU A 165 1.09 -10.86 6.00
CA LEU A 165 1.71 -11.89 5.18
C LEU A 165 2.34 -11.25 3.91
N GLY A 166 3.65 -11.43 3.74
CA GLY A 166 4.39 -10.89 2.60
C GLY A 166 4.81 -9.42 2.73
N SER A 167 4.42 -8.73 3.80
CA SER A 167 4.84 -7.35 4.02
C SER A 167 6.37 -7.22 4.07
N ALA A 168 6.89 -6.18 3.43
CA ALA A 168 8.32 -5.97 3.34
C ALA A 168 8.72 -4.52 3.55
N LEU A 169 9.78 -4.34 4.34
CA LEU A 169 10.56 -3.12 4.36
C LEU A 169 11.42 -3.09 3.10
N THR A 170 11.46 -1.94 2.44
CA THR A 170 12.12 -1.80 1.15
C THR A 170 13.46 -1.09 1.34
N ILE A 171 14.56 -1.80 1.09
CA ILE A 171 15.90 -1.20 1.08
C ILE A 171 16.24 -0.83 -0.36
N VAL A 172 16.44 0.46 -0.60
CA VAL A 172 16.78 1.03 -1.89
C VAL A 172 18.27 1.36 -1.94
N ARG A 173 18.94 0.98 -3.03
CA ARG A 173 20.27 1.47 -3.39
C ARG A 173 20.16 2.30 -4.65
N VAL A 174 20.61 3.55 -4.55
CA VAL A 174 20.70 4.49 -5.69
C VAL A 174 22.18 4.76 -5.97
N ARG A 175 22.62 4.54 -7.21
CA ARG A 175 24.01 4.77 -7.62
C ARG A 175 24.14 6.06 -8.42
N GLU A 176 24.76 7.07 -7.83
CA GLU A 176 24.92 8.38 -8.46
C GLU A 176 26.34 8.91 -8.24
N ARG A 177 26.94 9.50 -9.28
CA ARG A 177 28.25 10.17 -9.21
C ARG A 177 29.35 9.30 -8.55
N GLY A 178 29.33 8.00 -8.82
CA GLY A 178 30.28 7.03 -8.23
C GLY A 178 30.03 6.65 -6.76
N LYS A 179 28.94 7.12 -6.15
CA LYS A 179 28.53 6.80 -4.77
C LYS A 179 27.27 5.94 -4.76
N VAL A 180 27.07 5.19 -3.67
CA VAL A 180 25.84 4.42 -3.43
C VAL A 180 25.15 5.02 -2.21
N ILE A 181 23.94 5.54 -2.41
CA ILE A 181 23.06 6.03 -1.36
C ILE A 181 22.10 4.89 -1.00
N LYS A 182 21.91 4.64 0.30
CA LYS A 182 20.99 3.64 0.83
C LYS A 182 19.83 4.32 1.55
N LEU A 183 18.62 4.04 1.09
CA LEU A 183 17.39 4.48 1.72
C LEU A 183 16.63 3.25 2.23
N ALA A 184 16.13 3.31 3.47
CA ALA A 184 15.10 2.39 3.94
C ALA A 184 13.74 3.06 3.83
N TYR A 185 12.81 2.40 3.17
CA TYR A 185 11.39 2.72 3.20
C TYR A 185 10.70 1.71 4.12
N VAL A 186 10.30 2.21 5.28
CA VAL A 186 9.61 1.50 6.36
C VAL A 186 8.20 2.07 6.36
N ASP A 187 7.31 1.48 5.57
CA ASP A 187 5.90 1.82 5.64
C ASP A 187 5.31 1.21 6.93
N ASP A 188 4.26 0.42 6.87
CA ASP A 188 3.67 -0.21 8.02
C ASP A 188 4.61 -1.25 8.67
N LEU A 189 5.02 -0.95 9.90
CA LEU A 189 5.97 -1.77 10.65
C LEU A 189 5.23 -2.66 11.66
N GLY A 190 5.47 -3.97 11.55
CA GLY A 190 4.92 -4.97 12.45
C GLY A 190 5.44 -4.87 13.89
N ARG A 191 4.71 -5.53 14.80
CA ARG A 191 5.17 -5.77 16.18
C ARG A 191 5.87 -7.11 16.26
N LYS A 192 6.84 -7.22 17.18
CA LYS A 192 7.49 -8.50 17.50
C LYS A 192 6.55 -9.43 18.26
N GLY A 193 6.76 -10.73 18.12
CA GLY A 193 6.04 -11.77 18.87
C GLY A 193 4.58 -11.93 18.46
N LEU A 194 4.17 -11.39 17.30
CA LEU A 194 2.83 -11.61 16.78
C LEU A 194 2.64 -13.08 16.38
N PRO A 195 1.46 -13.68 16.63
CA PRO A 195 1.12 -14.98 16.06
C PRO A 195 1.18 -14.93 14.53
N LEU A 196 1.65 -16.00 13.89
CA LEU A 196 1.69 -16.22 12.42
C LEU A 196 2.74 -15.41 11.65
N LEU A 197 3.12 -14.22 12.11
CA LEU A 197 4.07 -13.35 11.41
C LEU A 197 5.49 -13.49 11.95
N ARG A 198 6.47 -13.24 11.09
CA ARG A 198 7.88 -13.14 11.50
C ARG A 198 8.15 -11.76 12.09
N ASP A 199 9.11 -11.69 13.01
CA ASP A 199 9.53 -10.41 13.56
C ASP A 199 10.12 -9.49 12.47
N PRO A 200 9.85 -8.16 12.54
CA PRO A 200 10.40 -7.21 11.59
C PRO A 200 11.94 -7.20 11.58
N PHE A 201 12.51 -7.13 10.38
CA PHE A 201 13.94 -7.07 10.19
C PHE A 201 14.54 -5.77 10.76
N GLN A 202 15.62 -5.90 11.52
CA GLN A 202 16.33 -4.75 12.09
C GLN A 202 17.26 -4.12 11.05
N ILE A 203 16.78 -3.06 10.38
CA ILE A 203 17.58 -2.33 9.38
C ILE A 203 18.79 -1.67 10.05
N ARG A 204 19.96 -1.83 9.43
CA ARG A 204 21.22 -1.21 9.86
C ARG A 204 21.94 -0.63 8.64
N ARG A 205 22.77 0.40 8.86
CA ARG A 205 23.69 0.98 7.86
C ARG A 205 22.98 1.49 6.59
N VAL A 206 22.01 2.37 6.80
CA VAL A 206 21.34 3.16 5.75
C VAL A 206 21.61 4.65 5.97
N ASP A 207 21.60 5.44 4.91
CA ASP A 207 21.86 6.88 4.96
C ASP A 207 20.58 7.66 5.29
N TYR A 208 19.43 7.15 4.82
CA TYR A 208 18.12 7.75 5.03
C TYR A 208 17.08 6.69 5.43
N VAL A 209 16.08 7.13 6.20
CA VAL A 209 14.90 6.35 6.54
C VAL A 209 13.67 7.19 6.29
N ILE A 210 12.73 6.66 5.51
CA ILE A 210 11.34 7.09 5.50
C ILE A 210 10.60 6.07 6.36
N ILE A 211 9.92 6.53 7.41
CA ILE A 211 9.21 5.66 8.34
C ILE A 211 7.77 6.13 8.54
N GLU A 212 6.85 5.18 8.71
CA GLU A 212 5.50 5.47 9.16
C GLU A 212 5.46 6.18 10.52
N SER A 213 4.27 6.66 10.90
CA SER A 213 4.05 7.28 12.21
C SER A 213 2.63 7.06 12.73
N THR A 214 1.96 5.97 12.33
CA THR A 214 0.55 5.68 12.62
C THR A 214 0.25 5.74 14.11
N TYR A 215 1.16 5.18 14.92
CA TYR A 215 1.09 5.19 16.37
C TYR A 215 2.22 6.00 17.04
N GLY A 216 2.79 6.98 16.33
CA GLY A 216 3.94 7.76 16.81
C GLY A 216 3.71 8.54 18.12
N ASN A 217 2.46 8.64 18.58
CA ASN A 217 2.08 9.29 19.85
C ASN A 217 1.60 8.31 20.94
N ARG A 218 1.79 7.00 20.78
CA ARG A 218 1.31 5.99 21.74
C ARG A 218 2.35 4.93 22.03
N VAL A 219 2.28 4.38 23.24
CA VAL A 219 2.98 3.14 23.62
C VAL A 219 1.94 2.03 23.63
N HIS A 220 2.27 0.89 23.02
CA HIS A 220 1.38 -0.26 23.02
C HIS A 220 1.60 -1.15 24.24
N GLU A 221 0.51 -1.64 24.83
CA GLU A 221 0.53 -2.70 25.84
C GLU A 221 1.11 -4.00 25.27
N PRO A 222 1.64 -4.91 26.11
CA PRO A 222 2.12 -6.22 25.70
C PRO A 222 1.06 -7.00 24.89
N ILE A 223 1.51 -7.76 23.88
CA ILE A 223 0.59 -8.50 23.00
C ILE A 223 -0.18 -9.59 23.76
N GLU A 224 0.43 -10.10 24.82
CA GLU A 224 -0.12 -11.11 25.72
C GLU A 224 -1.38 -10.61 26.43
N GLU A 225 -1.42 -9.33 26.80
CA GLU A 225 -2.56 -8.70 27.47
C GLU A 225 -3.77 -8.56 26.54
N ALA A 226 -3.52 -8.26 25.25
CA ALA A 226 -4.58 -8.11 24.25
C ALA A 226 -5.45 -9.38 24.11
N LYS A 227 -4.84 -10.57 24.25
CA LYS A 227 -5.55 -11.85 24.24
C LYS A 227 -6.54 -11.96 25.39
N TYR A 228 -6.13 -11.60 26.61
CA TYR A 228 -6.98 -11.68 27.79
C TYR A 228 -8.11 -10.64 27.74
N GLN A 229 -7.82 -9.42 27.31
CA GLN A 229 -8.82 -8.37 27.12
C GLN A 229 -9.89 -8.80 26.10
N LEU A 230 -9.48 -9.37 24.96
CA LEU A 230 -10.42 -9.88 23.96
C LEU A 230 -11.27 -11.03 24.51
N GLN A 231 -10.66 -11.99 25.22
CA GLN A 231 -11.36 -13.10 25.85
C GLN A 231 -12.43 -12.62 26.84
N GLU A 232 -12.11 -11.62 27.67
CA GLU A 232 -13.06 -11.05 28.63
C GLU A 232 -14.28 -10.45 27.92
N VAL A 233 -14.04 -9.62 26.89
CA VAL A 233 -15.11 -8.98 26.11
C VAL A 233 -16.00 -10.02 25.44
N ILE A 234 -15.42 -11.07 24.86
CA ILE A 234 -16.16 -12.16 24.22
C ILE A 234 -17.03 -12.89 25.25
N ASN A 235 -16.45 -13.39 26.34
CA ASN A 235 -17.17 -14.17 27.34
C ASN A 235 -18.29 -13.36 27.99
N ARG A 236 -18.02 -12.11 28.34
CA ARG A 236 -18.99 -11.20 28.93
C ARG A 236 -20.16 -10.89 27.99
N THR A 237 -19.92 -10.84 26.68
CA THR A 237 -20.97 -10.60 25.68
C THR A 237 -21.79 -11.86 25.40
N TYR A 238 -21.12 -13.02 25.35
CA TYR A 238 -21.77 -14.31 25.19
C TYR A 238 -22.70 -14.65 26.37
N ASN A 239 -22.22 -14.48 27.61
CA ASN A 239 -22.97 -14.83 28.83
C ASN A 239 -24.29 -14.04 29.01
N ARG A 240 -24.44 -12.89 28.34
CA ARG A 240 -25.68 -12.08 28.35
C ARG A 240 -26.57 -12.33 27.12
N GLY A 241 -26.27 -13.33 26.30
CA GLY A 241 -26.98 -13.61 25.05
C GLY A 241 -26.74 -12.60 23.91
N GLY A 242 -25.63 -11.84 23.98
CA GLY A 242 -25.29 -10.83 23.00
C GLY A 242 -24.62 -11.41 21.73
N LYS A 243 -24.58 -10.60 20.67
CA LYS A 243 -23.82 -10.90 19.44
C LYS A 243 -22.53 -10.08 19.41
N ILE A 244 -21.45 -10.69 18.92
CA ILE A 244 -20.13 -10.06 18.79
C ILE A 244 -19.87 -9.83 17.29
N ILE A 245 -19.59 -8.60 16.91
CA ILE A 245 -19.26 -8.22 15.53
C ILE A 245 -17.84 -7.63 15.55
N ILE A 246 -16.91 -8.26 14.84
CA ILE A 246 -15.51 -7.82 14.73
C ILE A 246 -15.25 -7.47 13.27
N PRO A 247 -15.29 -6.18 12.88
CA PRO A 247 -14.91 -5.79 11.54
C PRO A 247 -13.40 -5.98 11.36
N SER A 248 -12.99 -6.69 10.32
CA SER A 248 -11.60 -6.90 9.94
C SER A 248 -11.44 -6.75 8.43
N PHE A 249 -10.21 -6.51 7.99
CA PHE A 249 -9.86 -6.65 6.57
C PHE A 249 -9.80 -8.15 6.19
N ALA A 250 -9.94 -8.41 4.89
CA ALA A 250 -9.78 -9.74 4.30
C ALA A 250 -8.30 -10.12 4.19
#